data_AF-A0A5N9CTJ6-F1
#
_entry.id   AF-A0A5N9CTJ6-F1
#
_cell.length_a   1.000
_cell.length_b   1.000
_cell.length_c   1.000
_cell.angle_alpha   90.00
_cell.angle_beta   90.00
_cell.angle_gamma   90.00
#
_symmetry.space_group_name_H-M   'P 1'
#
loop_
_entity.id
_entity.type
_entity.pdbx_description
1 polymer ?
#
loop_
_entity_poly.entity_id
_entity_poly.type
_entity_poly.pdbx_seq_one_letter_code
_entity_poly.pdbx_strand_id
1 'polypeptide(L)'
;QPHWRKVVVDCLSEIDAVGRASGVGLPPDIVANTVSSIEEHLADLKASMHTDLVAGRPLELEALNGAVVRAGREAGVATPVNDVIYAMLKAYQEGS
;
A
#
# COMPACT_ATOMS: atom_id res chain seq x y z
N GLN A 1 -19.78 7.64 2.21
CA GLN A 1 -18.36 7.64 1.80
C GLN A 1 -18.16 6.53 0.79
N PRO A 2 -17.38 6.74 -0.28
CA PRO A 2 -17.15 5.70 -1.26
C PRO A 2 -16.37 4.53 -0.63
N HIS A 3 -16.75 3.30 -0.96
CA HIS A 3 -16.23 2.08 -0.31
C HIS A 3 -14.70 1.93 -0.40
N TRP A 4 -14.06 2.51 -1.42
CA TRP A 4 -12.60 2.49 -1.59
C TRP A 4 -11.86 3.22 -0.46
N ARG A 5 -12.45 4.25 0.13
CA ARG A 5 -11.76 5.11 1.11
C ARG A 5 -11.34 4.34 2.34
N LYS A 6 -12.21 3.46 2.82
CA LYS A 6 -11.91 2.60 3.98
C LYS A 6 -10.69 1.72 3.69
N VAL A 7 -10.64 1.10 2.51
CA VAL A 7 -9.52 0.23 2.10
C VAL A 7 -8.21 1.01 2.06
N VAL A 8 -8.21 2.22 1.49
CA VAL A 8 -7.01 3.08 1.44
C VAL A 8 -6.54 3.47 2.83
N VAL A 9 -7.46 3.92 3.70
CA VAL A 9 -7.12 4.29 5.08
C VAL A 9 -6.54 3.09 5.84
N ASP A 10 -7.21 1.94 5.81
CA ASP A 10 -6.74 0.73 6.51
C ASP A 10 -5.36 0.29 5.99
N CYS A 11 -5.15 0.32 4.67
CA CYS A 11 -3.86 0.00 4.05
C CYS A 11 -2.73 0.93 4.53
N LEU A 12 -2.98 2.24 4.58
CA LEU A 12 -2.01 3.22 5.07
C LEU A 12 -1.77 3.10 6.58
N SER A 13 -2.80 2.77 7.37
CA SER A 13 -2.67 2.52 8.80
C SER A 13 -1.83 1.29 9.10
N GLU A 14 -1.93 0.22 8.31
CA GLU A 14 -1.04 -0.94 8.41
C GLU A 14 0.42 -0.54 8.16
N ILE A 15 0.67 0.25 7.12
CA ILE A 15 2.03 0.73 6.79
C ILE A 15 2.60 1.58 7.93
N ASP A 16 1.81 2.49 8.50
CA ASP A 16 2.21 3.29 9.66
C ASP A 16 2.52 2.42 10.88
N ALA A 17 1.64 1.46 11.20
CA ALA A 17 1.84 0.55 12.33
C ALA A 17 3.12 -0.29 12.17
N VAL A 18 3.37 -0.81 10.97
CA VAL A 18 4.61 -1.53 10.64
C VAL A 18 5.82 -0.61 10.82
N GLY A 19 5.81 0.58 10.21
CA GLY A 19 6.92 1.53 10.30
C GLY A 19 7.26 1.89 11.74
N ARG A 20 6.25 2.19 12.57
CA ARG A 20 6.45 2.49 14.00
C ARG A 20 6.99 1.29 14.77
N ALA A 21 6.47 0.09 14.55
CA ALA A 21 6.97 -1.12 15.20
C ALA A 21 8.42 -1.46 14.79
N SER A 22 8.82 -1.08 13.57
CA SER A 22 10.21 -1.15 13.10
C SER A 22 11.10 0.01 13.58
N GLY A 23 10.61 0.91 14.44
CA GLY A 23 11.38 2.01 15.02
C GLY A 23 11.50 3.26 14.14
N VAL A 24 10.69 3.38 13.08
CA VAL A 24 10.68 4.55 12.20
C VAL A 24 9.90 5.70 12.84
N GLY A 25 10.53 6.87 12.96
CA GLY A 25 9.93 8.09 13.49
C GLY A 25 8.98 8.79 12.50
N LEU A 26 7.85 8.16 12.17
CA LEU A 26 6.85 8.74 11.27
C LEU A 26 6.05 9.87 11.97
N PRO A 27 5.73 10.98 11.25
CA PRO A 27 4.85 12.02 11.76
C PRO A 27 3.50 11.43 12.24
N PRO A 28 2.90 11.97 13.33
CA PRO A 28 1.67 11.42 13.90
C PRO A 28 0.45 11.55 12.96
N ASP A 29 0.51 12.50 12.03
CA ASP A 29 -0.53 12.85 11.08
C ASP A 29 -0.29 12.27 9.68
N ILE A 30 0.73 11.41 9.49
CA ILE A 30 1.14 10.92 8.17
C ILE A 30 -0.02 10.28 7.40
N VAL A 31 -0.80 9.40 8.03
CA VAL A 31 -1.93 8.72 7.39
C VAL A 31 -3.00 9.73 6.97
N ALA A 32 -3.34 10.67 7.86
CA ALA A 32 -4.35 11.68 7.56
C ALA A 32 -3.91 12.59 6.40
N ASN A 33 -2.67 13.05 6.42
CA ASN A 33 -2.11 13.91 5.38
C ASN A 33 -2.02 13.18 4.03
N THR A 34 -1.62 11.90 4.02
CA THR A 34 -1.57 11.10 2.79
C THR A 34 -2.97 10.88 2.21
N VAL A 35 -3.97 10.58 3.04
CA VAL A 35 -5.37 10.42 2.57
C VAL A 35 -5.91 11.72 2.00
N SER A 36 -5.70 12.85 2.69
CA SER A 36 -6.12 14.17 2.19
C SER A 36 -5.45 14.49 0.85
N SER A 37 -4.15 14.21 0.71
CA SER A 37 -3.43 14.41 -0.55
C SER A 37 -3.99 13.56 -1.69
N ILE A 38 -4.34 12.29 -1.42
CA ILE A 38 -5.00 11.40 -2.40
C ILE A 38 -6.37 11.97 -2.81
N GLU A 39 -7.16 12.46 -1.85
CA GLU A 39 -8.49 13.02 -2.11
C GLU A 39 -8.41 14.32 -2.93
N GLU A 40 -7.45 15.19 -2.63
CA GLU A 40 -7.22 16.45 -3.36
C GLU A 40 -6.81 16.21 -4.82
N HIS A 41 -6.02 15.18 -5.08
CA HIS A 41 -5.47 14.89 -6.42
C HIS A 41 -6.20 13.74 -7.14
N LEU A 42 -7.36 13.31 -6.65
CA LEU A 42 -8.02 12.09 -7.10
C LEU A 42 -8.30 12.06 -8.61
N ALA A 43 -8.62 13.22 -9.20
CA ALA A 43 -8.92 13.34 -10.63
C ALA A 43 -7.69 13.10 -11.52
N ASP A 44 -6.50 13.44 -11.03
CA ASP A 44 -5.24 13.38 -11.76
C ASP A 44 -4.35 12.21 -11.31
N LEU A 45 -4.72 11.52 -10.22
CA LEU A 45 -3.94 10.45 -9.64
C LEU A 45 -3.83 9.27 -10.60
N LYS A 46 -2.60 8.99 -11.04
CA LYS A 46 -2.29 7.82 -11.86
C LYS A 46 -1.21 6.98 -11.16
N ALA A 47 -1.61 5.82 -10.66
CA ALA A 47 -0.67 4.86 -10.07
C ALA A 47 0.22 4.23 -11.15
N SER A 48 1.55 4.24 -10.95
CA SER A 48 2.53 3.59 -11.83
C SER A 48 2.26 2.10 -11.97
N MET A 49 2.12 1.40 -10.84
CA MET A 49 1.85 -0.05 -10.82
C MET A 49 0.54 -0.43 -11.53
N HIS A 50 -0.48 0.43 -11.52
CA HIS A 50 -1.69 0.23 -12.34
C HIS A 50 -1.39 0.36 -13.83
N THR A 51 -0.54 1.33 -14.21
CA THR A 51 -0.11 1.52 -15.60
C THR A 51 0.74 0.35 -16.11
N ASP A 52 1.58 -0.24 -15.24
CA ASP A 52 2.36 -1.43 -15.56
C ASP A 52 1.47 -2.66 -15.68
N LEU A 53 0.52 -2.85 -14.76
CA LEU A 53 -0.44 -3.95 -14.79
C LEU A 53 -1.26 -3.95 -16.09
N VAL A 54 -1.82 -2.81 -16.48
CA VAL A 54 -2.61 -2.68 -17.71
C VAL A 54 -1.76 -2.91 -18.96
N ALA A 55 -0.46 -2.62 -18.90
CA ALA A 55 0.47 -2.81 -20.02
C ALA A 55 1.19 -4.17 -20.00
N GLY A 56 0.85 -5.06 -19.06
CA GLY A 56 1.48 -6.37 -18.91
C GLY A 56 2.97 -6.33 -18.54
N ARG A 57 3.44 -5.22 -17.98
CA ARG A 57 4.83 -5.08 -17.54
C ARG A 57 5.02 -5.65 -16.12
N PRO A 58 6.26 -6.04 -15.75
CA PRO A 58 6.58 -6.39 -14.37
C PRO A 58 6.15 -5.30 -13.38
N LEU A 59 5.70 -5.73 -12.20
CA LEU A 59 5.23 -4.85 -11.13
C LEU A 59 6.30 -4.68 -10.04
N GLU A 60 6.33 -3.51 -9.42
CA GLU A 60 7.13 -3.25 -8.21
C GLU A 60 6.52 -3.89 -6.94
N LEU A 61 5.77 -4.98 -7.08
CA LEU A 61 4.96 -5.58 -6.01
C LEU A 61 5.80 -5.99 -4.80
N GLU A 62 6.98 -6.57 -5.03
CA GLU A 62 7.89 -7.02 -3.98
C GLU A 62 8.53 -5.86 -3.20
N ALA A 63 8.71 -4.71 -3.85
CA ALA A 63 9.27 -3.52 -3.24
C ALA A 63 8.23 -2.71 -2.47
N LEU A 64 6.95 -2.80 -2.86
CA LEU A 64 5.84 -2.10 -2.22
C LEU A 64 5.11 -3.00 -1.20
N ASN A 65 3.97 -3.62 -1.57
CA ASN A 65 3.18 -4.42 -0.65
C ASN A 65 3.97 -5.61 -0.07
N GLY A 66 4.84 -6.23 -0.87
CA GLY A 66 5.69 -7.33 -0.39
C GLY A 66 6.65 -6.90 0.72
N ALA A 67 7.19 -5.68 0.65
CA ALA A 67 8.05 -5.14 1.69
C ALA A 67 7.28 -4.90 2.99
N VAL A 68 6.08 -4.33 2.90
CA VAL A 68 5.20 -4.09 4.06
C VAL A 68 4.81 -5.41 4.73
N VAL A 69 4.40 -6.41 3.96
CA VAL A 69 4.03 -7.74 4.49
C VAL A 69 5.20 -8.42 5.20
N ARG A 70 6.42 -8.38 4.62
CA ARG A 70 7.61 -8.95 5.26
C ARG A 70 7.96 -8.21 6.55
N ALA A 71 8.01 -6.88 6.51
CA ALA A 71 8.33 -6.06 7.68
C ALA A 71 7.28 -6.22 8.78
N GLY A 72 5.99 -6.34 8.44
CA GLY A 72 4.94 -6.62 9.41
C GLY A 72 5.11 -7.95 10.12
N ARG A 73 5.48 -9.02 9.40
CA ARG A 73 5.79 -10.33 10.00
C ARG A 73 6.98 -10.25 10.95
N GLU A 74 8.06 -9.57 10.55
CA GLU A 74 9.25 -9.40 11.39
C GLU A 74 8.96 -8.58 12.66
N ALA A 75 8.10 -7.56 12.55
CA ALA A 75 7.72 -6.69 13.66
C ALA A 75 6.54 -7.22 14.51
N GLY A 76 5.91 -8.34 14.12
CA GLY A 76 4.73 -8.88 14.80
C GLY A 76 3.45 -8.03 14.61
N VAL A 77 3.35 -7.29 13.50
CA VAL A 77 2.21 -6.44 13.14
C VAL A 77 1.42 -7.07 12.01
N ALA A 78 0.10 -7.19 12.18
CA ALA A 78 -0.78 -7.71 11.14
C ALA A 78 -0.99 -6.70 9.99
N THR A 79 -0.95 -7.18 8.75
CA THR A 79 -1.11 -6.36 7.54
C THR A 79 -2.17 -6.91 6.58
N PRO A 80 -3.42 -7.16 7.03
CA PRO A 80 -4.41 -7.92 6.25
C PRO A 80 -4.80 -7.29 4.90
N VAL A 81 -4.89 -5.97 4.80
CA VAL A 81 -5.19 -5.29 3.53
C VAL A 81 -4.01 -5.41 2.57
N ASN A 82 -2.79 -5.21 3.05
CA ASN A 82 -1.59 -5.42 2.25
C ASN A 82 -1.41 -6.89 1.84
N ASP A 83 -1.77 -7.85 2.69
CA ASP A 83 -1.76 -9.28 2.38
C ASP A 83 -2.71 -9.61 1.21
N VAL A 84 -3.92 -9.04 1.23
CA VAL A 84 -4.89 -9.22 0.13
C VAL A 84 -4.37 -8.60 -1.16
N ILE A 85 -3.88 -7.35 -1.13
CA ILE A 85 -3.33 -6.69 -2.33
C ILE A 85 -2.15 -7.49 -2.89
N TYR A 86 -1.24 -7.93 -2.02
CA TYR A 86 -0.09 -8.76 -2.40
C TYR A 86 -0.53 -10.06 -3.05
N ALA A 87 -1.45 -10.80 -2.44
CA ALA A 87 -1.95 -12.07 -2.96
C ALA A 87 -2.65 -11.90 -4.33
N MET A 88 -3.45 -10.86 -4.50
CA MET A 88 -4.19 -10.61 -5.74
C MET A 88 -3.27 -10.22 -6.91
N LEU A 89 -2.19 -9.50 -6.64
CA LEU A 89 -1.27 -9.04 -7.69
C LEU A 89 -0.10 -10.01 -7.95
N LYS A 90 0.10 -11.01 -7.09
CA LYS A 90 1.27 -11.91 -7.15
C LYS A 90 1.42 -12.61 -8.49
N ALA A 91 0.31 -13.01 -9.12
CA ALA A 91 0.33 -13.68 -10.42
C ALA A 91 0.84 -12.78 -11.56
N TYR A 92 0.81 -11.46 -11.39
CA TYR A 92 1.20 -10.46 -12.38
C TYR A 92 2.58 -9.86 -12.11
N GLN A 93 3.31 -10.30 -11.07
CA GLN A 93 4.53 -9.62 -10.62
C GLN A 93 5.59 -9.50 -11.72
N GLU A 94 5.67 -10.51 -12.59
CA GLU A 94 6.64 -10.62 -13.69
C GLU A 94 6.09 -10.06 -15.01
N GLY A 95 4.88 -9.50 -15.00
CA GLY A 95 4.11 -9.12 -16.18
C GLY A 95 2.99 -10.13 -16.48
N SER A 96 2.17 -9.81 -17.48
CA SER A 96 1.09 -10.67 -18.00
C SER A 96 1.42 -11.19 -19.38
#